data_AF-F3G8D5-F1
#
_entry.id   AF-F3G8D5-F1
#
_cell.length_a   1.000
_cell.length_b   1.000
_cell.length_c   1.000
_cell.angle_alpha   90.00
_cell.angle_beta   90.00
_cell.angle_gamma   90.00
#
_symmetry.space_group_name_H-M   'P 1'
#
loop_
_entity.id
_entity.type
_entity.pdbx_description
1 polymer ?
#
loop_
_entity_poly.entity_id
_entity_poly.type
_entity_poly.pdbx_seq_one_letter_code
_entity_poly.pdbx_strand_id
1 'polypeptide(L)'
;EHLLRWFRRLLQDIKANRTGMPDLIQFFPEQRRYRMIEVKGPGDRLQDNQLRWLDFCAEHGMPVEVCYVQWAADDSVCVSSDLSDLQGALCPS
;
A
#
# COMPACT_ATOMS: atom_id res chain seq x y z
N GLU A 1 -12.15 -3.60 21.87
CA GLU A 1 -11.01 -4.51 22.11
C GLU A 1 -9.71 -4.05 21.44
N HIS A 2 -9.73 -3.66 20.16
CA HIS A 2 -8.54 -3.31 19.37
C HIS A 2 -7.64 -2.23 19.99
N LEU A 3 -8.21 -1.11 20.46
CA LEU A 3 -7.44 -0.05 21.15
C LEU A 3 -6.68 -0.58 22.38
N LEU A 4 -7.31 -1.47 23.15
CA LEU A 4 -6.69 -2.06 24.33
C LEU A 4 -5.49 -2.94 23.96
N ARG A 5 -5.55 -3.65 22.82
CA ARG A 5 -4.42 -4.43 22.29
C ARG A 5 -3.25 -3.52 21.91
N TRP A 6 -3.53 -2.44 21.17
CA TRP A 6 -2.51 -1.45 20.83
C TRP A 6 -1.87 -0.81 22.05
N PHE A 7 -2.66 -0.36 23.02
CA PHE A 7 -2.13 0.25 24.23
C PHE A 7 -1.30 -0.73 25.06
N ARG A 8 -1.74 -1.98 25.20
CA ARG A 8 -0.93 -3.02 25.88
C ARG A 8 0.41 -3.24 25.18
N ARG A 9 0.42 -3.36 23.86
CA ARG A 9 1.67 -3.49 23.08
C ARG A 9 2.58 -2.28 23.25
N LEU A 10 2.03 -1.07 23.15
CA LEU A 10 2.81 0.17 23.33
C LEU A 10 3.42 0.25 24.73
N LEU A 11 2.67 -0.12 25.77
CA LEU A 11 3.13 -0.08 27.16
C LEU A 11 4.16 -1.16 27.51
N GLN A 12 4.21 -2.28 26.77
CA GLN A 12 5.22 -3.32 26.98
C GLN A 12 6.65 -2.82 26.68
N ASP A 13 6.81 -2.01 25.63
CA ASP A 13 8.06 -1.33 25.30
C ASP A 13 7.77 -0.11 24.42
N ILE A 14 7.67 1.05 25.07
CA ILE A 14 7.33 2.31 24.38
C ILE A 14 8.41 2.65 23.33
N LYS A 15 9.68 2.41 23.63
CA LYS A 15 10.78 2.80 22.72
C LYS A 15 10.75 1.94 21.46
N ALA A 16 10.52 0.63 21.60
CA ALA A 16 10.51 -0.30 20.48
C ALA A 16 9.19 -0.34 19.70
N ASN A 17 8.06 0.04 20.31
CA ASN A 17 6.73 -0.15 19.70
C ASN A 17 6.06 1.15 19.24
N ARG A 18 6.59 2.33 19.58
CA ARG A 18 5.99 3.62 19.13
C ARG A 18 6.20 3.93 17.64
N THR A 19 7.02 3.17 16.91
CA THR A 19 7.31 3.37 15.48
C THR A 19 6.83 2.18 14.65
N GLY A 20 6.58 2.40 13.36
CA GLY A 20 6.14 1.37 12.41
C GLY A 20 4.63 1.09 12.39
N MET A 21 3.82 1.93 13.05
CA MET A 21 2.36 1.91 12.91
C MET A 21 1.99 2.27 11.46
N PRO A 22 0.94 1.65 10.85
CA PRO A 22 0.57 1.96 9.47
C PRO A 22 0.23 3.43 9.25
N ASP A 23 0.58 3.94 8.06
CA ASP A 23 0.49 5.35 7.70
C ASP A 23 -0.93 5.94 7.77
N LEU A 24 -1.92 5.18 7.27
CA LEU A 24 -3.30 5.64 7.12
C LEU A 24 -4.27 4.78 7.92
N ILE A 25 -5.39 5.40 8.29
CA ILE A 25 -6.58 4.71 8.78
C ILE A 25 -7.79 5.17 7.97
N GLN A 26 -8.54 4.21 7.42
CA GLN A 26 -9.78 4.47 6.73
C GLN A 26 -10.96 4.00 7.57
N PHE A 27 -11.98 4.84 7.68
CA PHE A 27 -13.23 4.53 8.36
C PHE A 27 -14.37 4.32 7.38
N PHE A 28 -15.25 3.38 7.74
CA PHE A 28 -16.48 3.02 7.06
C PHE A 28 -17.62 3.20 8.06
N PRO A 29 -18.13 4.45 8.23
CA PRO A 29 -19.00 4.79 9.37
C PRO A 29 -20.31 4.00 9.38
N GLU A 30 -20.95 3.87 8.21
CA GLU A 30 -22.21 3.14 8.07
C GLU A 30 -22.08 1.66 8.44
N GLN A 31 -20.92 1.06 8.12
CA GLN A 31 -20.60 -0.33 8.43
C GLN A 31 -19.96 -0.50 9.82
N ARG A 32 -19.70 0.60 10.54
CA ARG A 32 -18.95 0.65 11.80
C ARG A 32 -17.62 -0.13 11.73
N ARG A 33 -16.92 0.01 10.60
CA ARG A 33 -15.66 -0.68 10.30
C ARG A 33 -14.54 0.30 10.08
N TYR A 34 -13.31 -0.21 10.16
CA TYR A 34 -12.11 0.52 9.78
C TYR A 34 -11.12 -0.44 9.09
N ARG A 35 -10.10 0.11 8.44
CA ARG A 35 -8.85 -0.59 8.13
C ARG A 35 -7.66 0.34 8.28
N MET A 36 -6.53 -0.20 8.70
CA MET A 36 -5.25 0.49 8.64
C MET A 36 -4.53 0.15 7.34
N ILE A 37 -3.76 1.09 6.80
CA ILE A 37 -3.10 0.94 5.50
C ILE A 37 -1.66 1.45 5.63
N GLU A 38 -0.71 0.59 5.34
CA GLU A 38 0.70 0.93 5.15
C GLU A 38 0.95 1.16 3.66
N VAL A 39 1.48 2.32 3.26
CA VAL A 39 1.68 2.65 1.85
C VAL A 39 3.13 2.41 1.44
N LYS A 40 3.32 1.82 0.26
CA LYS A 40 4.64 1.58 -0.32
C LYS A 40 4.72 2.11 -1.74
N GLY A 41 5.65 3.02 -1.98
CA GLY A 41 5.97 3.51 -3.31
C GLY A 41 6.84 2.54 -4.11
N PRO A 42 7.13 2.86 -5.38
CA PRO A 42 8.04 2.08 -6.21
C PRO A 42 9.43 1.95 -5.56
N GLY A 43 9.87 0.72 -5.35
CA GLY A 43 11.17 0.43 -4.72
C GLY A 43 11.17 0.38 -3.19
N ASP A 44 10.08 0.80 -2.54
CA ASP A 44 9.97 0.73 -1.08
C ASP A 44 9.81 -0.71 -0.59
N ARG A 45 10.38 -0.97 0.58
CA ARG A 45 10.22 -2.24 1.30
C ARG A 45 9.59 -1.99 2.66
N LEU A 46 8.99 -3.03 3.22
CA LEU A 46 8.54 -3.03 4.61
C LEU A 46 9.77 -3.03 5.54
N GLN A 47 9.78 -2.12 6.50
CA GLN A 47 10.79 -2.10 7.55
C GLN A 47 10.43 -3.10 8.66
N ASP A 48 11.43 -3.56 9.42
CA ASP A 48 11.23 -4.59 10.47
C ASP A 48 10.18 -4.20 11.52
N ASN A 49 10.16 -2.93 11.93
CA ASN A 49 9.16 -2.44 12.88
C ASN A 49 7.74 -2.43 12.31
N GLN A 50 7.58 -2.21 11.00
CA GLN A 50 6.29 -2.28 10.31
C GLN A 50 5.82 -3.73 10.19
N LEU A 51 6.72 -4.65 9.82
CA LEU A 51 6.43 -6.09 9.81
C LEU A 51 5.93 -6.56 11.17
N ARG A 52 6.63 -6.21 12.26
CA ARG A 52 6.20 -6.54 13.63
C ARG A 52 4.81 -5.99 13.97
N TRP A 53 4.41 -4.85 13.41
CA TRP A 53 3.08 -4.27 13.61
C TRP A 53 2.01 -4.98 12.77
N LEU A 54 2.32 -5.33 11.53
CA LEU A 54 1.46 -6.11 10.64
C LEU A 54 1.18 -7.49 11.24
N ASP A 55 2.22 -8.20 11.69
CA ASP A 55 2.11 -9.51 12.34
C ASP A 55 1.22 -9.43 13.59
N PHE A 56 1.43 -8.42 14.42
CA PHE A 56 0.61 -8.20 15.62
C PHE A 56 -0.86 -7.96 15.27
N CYS A 57 -1.14 -7.17 14.23
CA CYS A 57 -2.50 -6.91 13.78
C CYS A 57 -3.15 -8.18 13.23
N ALA A 58 -2.44 -8.96 12.42
CA ALA A 58 -2.92 -10.22 11.86
C ALA A 58 -3.25 -11.24 12.96
N GLU A 59 -2.37 -11.40 13.96
CA GLU A 59 -2.57 -12.29 15.11
C GLU A 59 -3.85 -11.95 15.90
N HIS A 60 -4.19 -10.66 15.97
CA HIS A 60 -5.32 -10.17 16.77
C HIS A 60 -6.59 -9.88 15.95
N GLY A 61 -6.64 -10.28 14.67
CA GLY A 61 -7.80 -10.04 13.80
C GLY A 61 -8.06 -8.55 13.52
N MET A 62 -7.02 -7.73 13.56
CA MET A 62 -7.11 -6.29 13.36
C MET A 62 -6.91 -5.96 11.88
N PRO A 63 -7.85 -5.22 11.24
CA PRO A 63 -7.83 -5.00 9.80
C PRO A 63 -6.65 -4.10 9.41
N VAL A 64 -5.66 -4.67 8.71
CA VAL A 64 -4.50 -3.97 8.17
C VAL A 64 -4.15 -4.49 6.78
N GLU A 65 -3.75 -3.59 5.89
CA GLU A 65 -3.36 -3.89 4.51
C GLU A 65 -2.08 -3.13 4.14
N VAL A 66 -1.35 -3.63 3.14
CA VAL A 66 -0.25 -2.91 2.50
C VAL A 66 -0.72 -2.46 1.12
N CYS A 67 -0.66 -1.17 0.85
CA CYS A 67 -1.02 -0.56 -0.42
C CYS A 67 0.23 -0.21 -1.22
N TYR A 68 0.49 -0.95 -2.30
CA TYR A 68 1.57 -0.65 -3.22
C TYR A 68 1.08 0.30 -4.31
N VAL A 69 1.70 1.47 -4.39
CA VAL A 69 1.37 2.48 -5.40
C VAL A 69 2.43 2.51 -6.50
N GLN A 70 2.00 2.87 -7.70
CA GLN A 70 2.86 3.09 -8.86
C GLN A 70 2.51 4.44 -9.47
N TRP A 71 3.51 5.06 -10.10
CA TRP A 71 3.24 6.21 -10.97
C TRP A 71 2.37 5.73 -12.12
N ALA A 72 1.32 6.48 -12.45
CA ALA A 72 0.63 6.28 -13.71
C ALA A 72 1.65 6.56 -14.84
N ALA A 73 1.71 5.70 -15.85
CA ALA A 73 2.38 6.08 -17.07
C ALA A 73 1.60 7.25 -17.67
N ASP A 74 2.27 8.37 -17.92
CA ASP A 74 1.68 9.41 -18.76
C ASP A 74 1.57 8.83 -20.16
N ASP A 75 0.36 8.40 -20.54
CA ASP A 75 -0.01 8.19 -21.95
C ASP A 75 -0.09 9.57 -22.64
N SER A 76 1.02 10.31 -22.62
CA SER A 76 1.24 11.37 -23.59
C SER A 76 1.39 10.68 -24.94
N VAL A 77 0.26 10.59 -25.64
CA VAL A 77 0.17 10.11 -27.02
C VAL A 77 1.27 10.80 -27.81
N CYS A 78 2.27 10.03 -28.27
CA CYS A 78 3.05 10.45 -29.41
C CYS A 78 2.07 10.47 -30.59
N VAL A 79 1.47 11.64 -30.85
CA VAL A 79 0.84 11.87 -32.15
C VAL A 79 2.00 11.86 -33.13
N SER A 80 2.26 10.71 -33.75
CA SER A 80 3.15 10.65 -34.90
C SER A 80 2.54 11.56 -35.96
N SER A 81 3.15 12.71 -36.18
CA SER A 81 2.75 13.62 -37.26
C SER A 81 3.20 13.13 -38.64
N ASP A 82 3.70 11.90 -38.77
CA ASP A 82 4.18 11.36 -40.02
C ASP A 82 3.29 10.21 -40.51
N LEU A 83 2.35 10.57 -41.38
CA LEU A 83 1.50 9.68 -42.18
C LEU A 83 2.29 8.98 -43.31
N SER A 84 3.62 8.91 -43.25
CA SER A 84 4.46 8.34 -44.32
C SER A 84 4.81 6.86 -44.15
N ASP A 85 4.62 6.25 -42.98
CA ASP A 85 5.09 4.87 -42.73
C ASP A 85 4.02 3.78 -42.91
N LEU A 86 2.86 4.11 -43.50
CA LEU A 86 1.88 3.11 -43.91
C LEU A 86 2.16 2.60 -45.34
N GLN A 87 3.39 2.16 -45.60
CA GLN A 87 3.73 1.39 -46.80
C GLN A 87 4.84 0.40 -46.54
N GLY A 88 4.45 -0.81 -46.13
CA GLY A 88 5.28 -2.00 -46.32
C GLY A 88 5.39 -2.92 -45.12
N ALA A 89 4.40 -3.81 -44.95
CA ALA A 89 4.66 -5.23 -44.68
C ALA A 89 3.33 -6.01 -44.66
N LEU A 90 2.82 -6.30 -45.86
CA LEU A 90 2.14 -7.56 -46.10
C LEU A 90 3.23 -8.63 -46.19
N CYS A 91 3.27 -9.61 -45.27
CA CYS A 91 3.11 -11.03 -45.62
C CYS A 91 3.23 -11.98 -44.42
N PRO A 92 2.70 -13.21 -44.55
CA PRO A 92 2.29 -14.08 -43.46
C PRO A 92 3.27 -15.21 -43.15
N SER A 93 3.23 -15.71 -41.92
CA SER A 93 3.31 -17.12 -41.46
C SER A 93 3.06 -17.13 -39.96
#